data_AF-A0A6I7WDH1-F1
#
_entry.id   AF-A0A6I7WDH1-F1
#
_cell.length_a   1.000
_cell.length_b   1.000
_cell.length_c   1.000
_cell.angle_alpha   90.00
_cell.angle_beta   90.00
_cell.angle_gamma   90.00
#
_symmetry.space_group_name_H-M   'P 1'
#
loop_
_entity.id
_entity.type
_entity.pdbx_description
1 polymer ?
#
loop_
_entity_poly.entity_id
_entity_poly.type
_entity_poly.pdbx_seq_one_letter_code
_entity_poly.pdbx_strand_id
1 'polypeptide(L)'
;ADYEEELGTTDEEENKLFRNTDTNGRFHSDWLSMMYERLVVARDLLTEDGVIFISIDDNEVHNLRGVCDEVFGEENFLIHFSWRTDGNFDNQAKFKKCHEYILSYAKDEQYFLAPPVIDPSVPNDSKLYKNEIINTIVKNGPKNPVSSVVLPKGFPANIDETIIEKRVTQWPHYSQDAVIKNGKLFEEVEIKSGWSSKSLLIDFIKNKYKAVTDIKGQSSRFVISPTGAIEVIKERSTIQSHVISSLENLGGPQKAGAEIKSLEVVFDDYPKPVELVQYLCKMIYRSDDIILDFFSGSATTAHAVMQLNAEDNGNRKFIMVQLPEATDEKSEAYKAGYKTIAEIGKERIRRAGNKIVEDNQDKVYIDKLDIGFRVYKTDSS
;
A
#
# COMPACT_ATOMS: atom_id res chain seq x y z
N ALA A 1 -37.90 21.36 6.87
CA ALA A 1 -39.09 21.16 6.01
C ALA A 1 -38.73 21.55 4.58
N ASP A 2 -38.21 22.76 4.36
CA ASP A 2 -37.95 23.28 3.00
C ASP A 2 -36.80 22.62 2.21
N TYR A 3 -35.86 21.90 2.83
CA TYR A 3 -34.76 21.24 2.10
C TYR A 3 -35.18 19.94 1.39
N GLU A 4 -36.15 19.20 1.94
CA GLU A 4 -36.66 17.97 1.30
C GLU A 4 -37.68 18.28 0.19
N GLU A 5 -38.33 19.44 0.25
CA GLU A 5 -39.27 19.91 -0.76
C GLU A 5 -38.56 20.42 -2.02
N GLU A 6 -37.39 21.08 -1.87
CA GLU A 6 -36.54 21.49 -3.01
C GLU A 6 -35.90 20.29 -3.75
N LEU A 7 -35.71 19.16 -3.07
CA LEU A 7 -35.16 17.93 -3.66
C LEU A 7 -36.23 17.01 -4.28
N GLY A 8 -37.52 17.32 -4.11
CA GLY A 8 -38.62 16.52 -4.64
C GLY A 8 -38.62 15.07 -4.14
N THR A 9 -38.38 14.83 -2.85
CA THR A 9 -38.16 13.49 -2.29
C THR A 9 -39.40 12.76 -1.75
N THR A 10 -40.59 13.34 -1.90
CA THR A 10 -41.89 12.73 -1.53
C THR A 10 -42.96 13.05 -2.57
N ASP A 11 -43.89 12.11 -2.81
CA ASP A 11 -45.07 12.33 -3.64
C ASP A 11 -46.23 13.00 -2.87
N GLU A 12 -47.34 13.29 -3.56
CA GLU A 12 -48.55 13.92 -2.97
C GLU A 12 -49.23 13.06 -1.88
N GLU A 13 -48.81 11.81 -1.68
CA GLU A 13 -49.31 10.89 -0.64
C GLU A 13 -48.31 10.67 0.52
N GLU A 14 -47.28 11.52 0.67
CA GLU A 14 -46.22 11.44 1.69
C GLU A 14 -45.38 10.15 1.64
N ASN A 15 -45.37 9.42 0.52
CA ASN A 15 -44.49 8.28 0.35
C ASN A 15 -43.07 8.77 0.03
N LYS A 16 -42.05 8.24 0.75
CA LYS A 16 -40.63 8.48 0.42
C LYS A 16 -40.30 7.92 -0.96
N LEU A 17 -39.78 8.76 -1.86
CA LEU A 17 -39.27 8.35 -3.18
C LEU A 17 -38.03 7.43 -3.08
N PHE A 18 -37.36 7.39 -1.93
CA PHE A 18 -36.27 6.45 -1.65
C PHE A 18 -36.78 5.06 -1.26
N ARG A 19 -37.32 4.35 -2.26
CA ARG A 19 -37.28 2.90 -2.28
C ARG A 19 -36.49 2.51 -3.52
N ASN A 20 -35.16 2.52 -3.39
CA ASN A 20 -34.23 2.15 -4.46
C ASN A 20 -34.42 0.66 -4.78
N THR A 21 -35.38 0.37 -5.65
CA THR A 21 -35.48 -0.91 -6.34
C THR A 21 -34.56 -0.84 -7.55
N ASP A 22 -33.77 -1.90 -7.80
CA ASP A 22 -32.84 -2.06 -8.95
C ASP A 22 -33.45 -1.77 -10.34
N THR A 23 -34.76 -1.53 -10.40
CA THR A 23 -35.54 -1.16 -11.58
C THR A 23 -35.58 0.34 -11.89
N ASN A 24 -35.00 1.22 -11.06
CA ASN A 24 -34.99 2.66 -11.34
C ASN A 24 -33.84 3.03 -12.29
N GLY A 25 -34.17 3.40 -13.54
CA GLY A 25 -33.18 3.66 -14.60
C GLY A 25 -32.23 4.85 -14.37
N ARG A 26 -32.35 5.55 -13.25
CA ARG A 26 -31.49 6.68 -12.83
C ARG A 26 -30.56 6.37 -11.65
N PHE A 27 -30.56 5.13 -11.14
CA PHE A 27 -29.76 4.74 -9.97
C PHE A 27 -28.30 5.20 -10.05
N HIS A 28 -27.64 4.96 -11.19
CA HIS A 28 -26.25 5.36 -11.42
C HIS A 28 -26.08 6.89 -11.35
N SER A 29 -26.95 7.65 -12.01
CA SER A 29 -26.87 9.12 -12.02
C SER A 29 -27.07 9.73 -10.62
N ASP A 30 -28.01 9.18 -9.84
CA ASP A 30 -28.31 9.67 -8.50
C ASP A 30 -27.15 9.36 -7.54
N TRP A 31 -26.60 8.15 -7.62
CA TRP A 31 -25.43 7.76 -6.82
C TRP A 31 -24.19 8.60 -7.16
N LEU A 32 -23.93 8.84 -8.45
CA LEU A 32 -22.81 9.67 -8.88
C LEU A 32 -22.95 11.12 -8.43
N SER A 33 -24.16 11.68 -8.48
CA SER A 33 -24.43 13.06 -8.01
C SER A 33 -24.12 13.19 -6.52
N MET A 34 -24.57 12.21 -5.71
CA MET A 34 -24.25 12.13 -4.29
C MET A 34 -22.74 12.04 -4.03
N MET A 35 -22.03 11.20 -4.78
CA MET A 35 -20.59 11.01 -4.61
C MET A 35 -19.77 12.22 -5.08
N TYR A 36 -20.16 12.86 -6.18
CA TYR A 36 -19.47 14.01 -6.76
C TYR A 36 -19.29 15.13 -5.74
N GLU A 37 -20.38 15.58 -5.11
CA GLU A 37 -20.34 16.67 -4.13
C GLU A 37 -19.40 16.37 -2.95
N ARG A 38 -19.40 15.11 -2.48
CA ARG A 38 -18.55 14.66 -1.37
C ARG A 38 -17.09 14.60 -1.77
N LEU A 39 -16.80 14.11 -2.98
CA LEU A 39 -15.43 13.99 -3.49
C LEU A 39 -14.79 15.36 -3.76
N VAL A 40 -15.57 16.34 -4.22
CA VAL A 40 -15.11 17.73 -4.37
C VAL A 40 -14.63 18.28 -3.03
N VAL A 41 -15.44 18.16 -1.97
CA VAL A 41 -15.05 18.61 -0.62
C VAL A 41 -13.88 17.80 -0.07
N ALA A 42 -13.87 16.47 -0.29
CA ALA A 42 -12.77 15.62 0.16
C ALA A 42 -11.43 16.04 -0.46
N ARG A 43 -11.41 16.39 -1.75
CA ARG A 43 -10.22 16.89 -2.45
C ARG A 43 -9.70 18.19 -1.83
N ASP A 44 -10.59 19.11 -1.46
CA ASP A 44 -10.20 20.39 -0.84
C ASP A 44 -9.57 20.20 0.55
N LEU A 45 -9.95 19.14 1.26
CA LEU A 45 -9.42 18.79 2.58
C LEU A 45 -8.06 18.06 2.54
N LEU A 46 -7.67 17.48 1.40
CA LEU A 46 -6.39 16.80 1.26
C LEU A 46 -5.23 17.81 1.31
N THR A 47 -4.11 17.41 1.89
CA THR A 47 -2.82 18.07 1.70
C THR A 47 -2.29 17.80 0.29
N GLU A 48 -1.29 18.56 -0.18
CA GLU A 48 -0.72 18.38 -1.53
C GLU A 48 -0.14 16.96 -1.73
N ASP A 49 0.46 16.39 -0.69
CA ASP A 49 0.94 15.00 -0.64
C ASP A 49 -0.13 13.99 -0.20
N GLY A 50 -1.37 14.44 -0.05
CA GLY A 50 -2.50 13.64 0.42
C GLY A 50 -3.02 12.67 -0.63
N VAL A 51 -3.57 11.55 -0.16
CA VAL A 51 -4.15 10.49 -0.99
C VAL A 51 -5.56 10.15 -0.53
N ILE A 52 -6.42 9.77 -1.46
CA ILE A 52 -7.72 9.17 -1.19
C ILE A 52 -7.74 7.73 -1.69
N PHE A 53 -8.34 6.84 -0.89
CA PHE A 53 -8.62 5.46 -1.26
C PHE A 53 -10.13 5.23 -1.20
N ILE A 54 -10.70 4.66 -2.25
CA ILE A 54 -12.15 4.43 -2.35
C ILE A 54 -12.40 2.97 -2.71
N SER A 55 -12.93 2.20 -1.76
CA SER A 55 -13.38 0.83 -2.02
C SER A 55 -14.67 0.84 -2.85
N ILE A 56 -14.73 -0.01 -3.88
CA ILE A 56 -15.88 -0.11 -4.77
C ILE A 56 -15.97 -1.52 -5.39
N ASP A 57 -17.16 -1.96 -5.75
CA ASP A 57 -17.37 -3.23 -6.47
C ASP A 57 -17.43 -3.01 -7.99
N ASP A 58 -17.71 -4.09 -8.75
CA ASP A 58 -17.83 -3.99 -10.22
C ASP A 58 -18.99 -3.10 -10.70
N ASN A 59 -20.00 -2.82 -9.86
CA ASN A 59 -21.24 -2.18 -10.31
C ASN A 59 -21.00 -0.71 -10.67
N GLU A 60 -20.17 -0.01 -9.89
CA GLU A 60 -19.95 1.43 -10.05
C GLU A 60 -18.50 1.84 -10.32
N VAL A 61 -17.55 0.89 -10.33
CA VAL A 61 -16.11 1.21 -10.48
C VAL A 61 -15.81 2.08 -11.70
N HIS A 62 -16.46 1.81 -12.84
CA HIS A 62 -16.25 2.56 -14.08
C HIS A 62 -16.80 3.99 -13.99
N ASN A 63 -17.96 4.15 -13.37
CA ASN A 63 -18.61 5.44 -13.23
C ASN A 63 -17.90 6.31 -12.19
N LEU A 64 -17.56 5.71 -11.04
CA LEU A 64 -16.78 6.36 -9.98
C LEU A 64 -15.41 6.80 -10.50
N ARG A 65 -14.76 5.98 -11.31
CA ARG A 65 -13.49 6.34 -11.97
C ARG A 65 -13.62 7.63 -12.77
N GLY A 66 -14.67 7.75 -13.60
CA GLY A 66 -14.90 8.96 -14.39
C GLY A 66 -15.14 10.21 -13.52
N VAL A 67 -15.91 10.08 -12.43
CA VAL A 67 -16.11 11.17 -11.47
C VAL A 67 -14.80 11.56 -10.78
N CYS A 68 -13.99 10.59 -10.37
CA CYS A 68 -12.70 10.88 -9.77
C CYS A 68 -11.73 11.55 -10.74
N ASP A 69 -11.71 11.15 -12.02
CA ASP A 69 -10.89 11.82 -13.05
C ASP A 69 -11.31 13.28 -13.23
N GLU A 70 -12.61 13.59 -13.16
CA GLU A 70 -13.10 14.97 -13.22
C GLU A 70 -12.71 15.78 -11.97
N VAL A 71 -12.86 15.19 -10.78
CA VAL A 71 -12.62 15.89 -9.50
C VAL A 71 -11.13 16.06 -9.22
N PHE A 72 -10.35 14.98 -9.32
CA PHE A 72 -8.93 14.95 -8.95
C PHE A 72 -7.98 15.24 -10.12
N GLY A 73 -8.43 15.07 -11.37
CA GLY A 73 -7.56 15.08 -12.56
C GLY A 73 -7.05 13.68 -12.87
N GLU A 74 -7.09 13.28 -14.14
CA GLU A 74 -6.61 11.97 -14.62
C GLU A 74 -5.12 11.79 -14.34
N GLU A 75 -4.34 12.88 -14.38
CA GLU A 75 -2.91 12.90 -14.07
C GLU A 75 -2.60 12.56 -12.60
N ASN A 76 -3.56 12.73 -11.70
CA ASN A 76 -3.42 12.44 -10.28
C ASN A 76 -3.92 11.04 -9.89
N PHE A 77 -4.36 10.24 -10.88
CA PHE A 77 -4.67 8.85 -10.68
C PHE A 77 -3.38 8.05 -10.39
N LEU A 78 -3.37 7.36 -9.24
CA LEU A 78 -2.23 6.55 -8.85
C LEU A 78 -2.37 5.13 -9.36
N ILE A 79 -3.43 4.44 -8.94
CA ILE A 79 -3.60 3.01 -9.22
C ILE A 79 -5.02 2.54 -8.93
N HIS A 80 -5.39 1.46 -9.59
CA HIS A 80 -6.62 0.71 -9.40
C HIS A 80 -6.24 -0.66 -8.85
N PHE A 81 -6.46 -0.88 -7.56
CA PHE A 81 -6.17 -2.15 -6.91
C PHE A 81 -7.30 -3.16 -7.14
N SER A 82 -6.95 -4.41 -7.37
CA SER A 82 -7.83 -5.56 -7.20
C SER A 82 -7.53 -6.18 -5.85
N TRP A 83 -8.43 -5.99 -4.88
CA TRP A 83 -8.30 -6.59 -3.56
C TRP A 83 -9.04 -7.92 -3.52
N ARG A 84 -8.27 -9.00 -3.45
CA ARG A 84 -8.81 -10.35 -3.33
C ARG A 84 -9.38 -10.54 -1.93
N THR A 85 -10.67 -10.83 -1.87
CA THR A 85 -11.34 -11.13 -0.60
C THR A 85 -11.07 -12.58 -0.21
N ASP A 86 -10.79 -12.81 1.07
CA ASP A 86 -10.80 -14.17 1.61
C ASP A 86 -12.27 -14.59 1.80
N GLY A 87 -12.69 -15.71 1.20
CA GLY A 87 -14.08 -16.14 1.23
C GLY A 87 -14.29 -17.59 0.75
N ASN A 88 -15.49 -18.13 1.01
CA ASN A 88 -15.82 -19.47 0.54
C ASN A 88 -16.16 -19.45 -0.96
N PHE A 89 -15.16 -19.76 -1.78
CA PHE A 89 -15.30 -19.89 -3.21
C PHE A 89 -15.74 -21.28 -3.65
N ASP A 90 -16.11 -22.20 -2.75
CA ASP A 90 -16.46 -23.59 -3.12
C ASP A 90 -17.88 -23.73 -3.70
N ASN A 91 -18.69 -22.67 -3.66
CA ASN A 91 -20.03 -22.66 -4.24
C ASN A 91 -20.01 -22.87 -5.77
N GLN A 92 -21.02 -23.57 -6.30
CA GLN A 92 -21.17 -23.79 -7.75
C GLN A 92 -21.72 -22.53 -8.43
N ALA A 93 -20.85 -21.68 -8.95
CA ALA A 93 -21.20 -20.53 -9.79
C ALA A 93 -20.51 -20.63 -11.16
N LYS A 94 -21.15 -20.07 -12.21
CA LYS A 94 -20.56 -20.01 -13.57
C LYS A 94 -19.25 -19.23 -13.59
N PHE A 95 -19.24 -18.09 -12.90
CA PHE A 95 -18.06 -17.26 -12.64
C PHE A 95 -18.09 -16.87 -11.17
N LYS A 96 -16.93 -16.90 -10.51
CA LYS A 96 -16.79 -16.55 -9.09
C LYS A 96 -16.13 -15.18 -9.00
N LYS A 97 -16.83 -14.23 -8.39
CA LYS A 97 -16.23 -12.94 -8.02
C LYS A 97 -15.39 -13.16 -6.77
N CYS A 98 -14.10 -12.91 -6.86
CA CYS A 98 -13.14 -13.14 -5.78
C CYS A 98 -12.38 -11.87 -5.36
N HIS A 99 -12.74 -10.72 -5.93
CA HIS A 99 -12.11 -9.46 -5.62
C HIS A 99 -13.11 -8.32 -5.66
N GLU A 100 -12.79 -7.28 -4.89
CA GLU A 100 -13.34 -5.93 -5.00
C GLU A 100 -12.23 -5.00 -5.49
N TYR A 101 -12.56 -3.73 -5.72
CA TYR A 101 -11.62 -2.73 -6.19
C TYR A 101 -11.37 -1.66 -5.16
N ILE A 102 -10.18 -1.05 -5.25
CA ILE A 102 -9.85 0.17 -4.51
C ILE A 102 -9.22 1.14 -5.49
N LEU A 103 -9.89 2.26 -5.73
CA LEU A 103 -9.35 3.37 -6.52
C LEU A 103 -8.48 4.24 -5.62
N SER A 104 -7.35 4.70 -6.15
CA SER A 104 -6.41 5.56 -5.43
C SER A 104 -6.04 6.78 -6.27
N TYR A 105 -6.19 7.96 -5.68
CA TYR A 105 -5.82 9.24 -6.26
C TYR A 105 -5.00 10.06 -5.26
N ALA A 106 -3.97 10.73 -5.75
CA ALA A 106 -3.32 11.80 -5.00
C ALA A 106 -4.10 13.11 -5.18
N LYS A 107 -3.86 14.09 -4.31
CA LYS A 107 -4.23 15.47 -4.62
C LYS A 107 -3.34 16.04 -5.72
N ASP A 108 -2.03 15.80 -5.61
CA ASP A 108 -1.03 16.06 -6.64
C ASP A 108 -0.02 14.90 -6.65
N GLU A 109 0.03 14.14 -7.75
CA GLU A 109 0.88 12.95 -7.90
C GLU A 109 2.36 13.27 -7.73
N GLN A 110 2.81 14.48 -8.09
CA GLN A 110 4.23 14.85 -8.02
C GLN A 110 4.74 14.95 -6.57
N TYR A 111 3.84 15.26 -5.63
CA TYR A 111 4.15 15.30 -4.19
C TYR A 111 3.92 13.96 -3.49
N PHE A 112 3.23 13.02 -4.13
CA PHE A 112 3.02 11.68 -3.59
C PHE A 112 4.26 10.80 -3.77
N LEU A 113 5.03 10.67 -2.69
CA LEU A 113 6.25 9.87 -2.69
C LEU A 113 5.96 8.36 -2.76
N ALA A 114 6.92 7.60 -3.30
CA ALA A 114 6.83 6.14 -3.40
C ALA A 114 6.49 5.50 -2.03
N PRO A 115 5.36 4.79 -1.89
CA PRO A 115 4.86 4.31 -0.59
C PRO A 115 5.88 3.47 0.17
N PRO A 116 6.12 3.69 1.47
CA PRO A 116 7.15 2.99 2.24
C PRO A 116 6.69 1.61 2.74
N VAL A 117 5.95 0.88 1.90
CA VAL A 117 5.41 -0.46 2.21
C VAL A 117 5.90 -1.50 1.23
N ILE A 118 6.01 -2.71 1.74
CA ILE A 118 6.24 -3.92 0.95
C ILE A 118 4.96 -4.74 1.03
N ASP A 119 4.53 -5.26 -0.10
CA ASP A 119 3.37 -6.14 -0.19
C ASP A 119 3.50 -7.33 0.80
N PRO A 120 2.46 -7.61 1.61
CA PRO A 120 2.53 -8.62 2.66
C PRO A 120 2.68 -10.05 2.14
N SER A 121 2.40 -10.32 0.86
CA SER A 121 2.59 -11.64 0.25
C SER A 121 4.06 -11.94 -0.08
N VAL A 122 4.95 -10.94 0.01
CA VAL A 122 6.38 -11.13 -0.27
C VAL A 122 7.01 -12.06 0.78
N PRO A 123 7.59 -13.21 0.37
CA PRO A 123 8.27 -14.13 1.28
C PRO A 123 9.43 -13.47 2.03
N ASN A 124 9.59 -13.81 3.32
CA ASN A 124 10.63 -13.23 4.19
C ASN A 124 12.07 -13.46 3.69
N ASP A 125 12.32 -14.47 2.85
CA ASP A 125 13.61 -14.76 2.23
C ASP A 125 13.84 -14.01 0.90
N SER A 126 12.88 -13.18 0.49
CA SER A 126 12.96 -12.36 -0.70
C SER A 126 14.19 -11.45 -0.70
N LYS A 127 14.74 -11.22 -1.90
CA LYS A 127 15.83 -10.25 -2.12
C LYS A 127 15.45 -8.82 -1.74
N LEU A 128 14.16 -8.54 -1.53
CA LEU A 128 13.67 -7.25 -1.06
C LEU A 128 14.11 -6.96 0.38
N TYR A 129 14.13 -7.96 1.25
CA TYR A 129 14.52 -7.79 2.66
C TYR A 129 16.03 -7.77 2.90
N LYS A 130 16.85 -7.88 1.84
CA LYS A 130 18.31 -7.79 1.94
C LYS A 130 18.76 -6.34 2.00
N ASN A 131 19.68 -6.04 2.90
CA ASN A 131 20.32 -4.72 3.05
C ASN A 131 21.09 -4.28 1.80
N GLU A 132 21.49 -5.23 0.96
CA GLU A 132 22.24 -5.00 -0.26
C GLU A 132 21.47 -5.50 -1.49
N ILE A 133 21.51 -4.69 -2.55
CA ILE A 133 21.06 -5.11 -3.88
C ILE A 133 22.28 -5.61 -4.64
N ILE A 134 22.28 -6.90 -4.98
CA ILE A 134 23.36 -7.54 -5.75
C ILE A 134 22.84 -7.90 -7.13
N ASN A 135 23.44 -7.32 -8.17
CA ASN A 135 23.10 -7.60 -9.56
C ASN A 135 24.35 -7.82 -10.39
N THR A 136 24.31 -8.79 -11.31
CA THR A 136 25.33 -8.87 -12.36
C THR A 136 25.17 -7.71 -13.34
N ILE A 137 26.30 -7.12 -13.74
CA ILE A 137 26.34 -6.11 -14.81
C ILE A 137 26.62 -6.73 -16.19
N VAL A 138 26.82 -8.05 -16.23
CA VAL A 138 27.03 -8.85 -17.45
C VAL A 138 25.69 -8.97 -18.17
N LYS A 139 25.40 -8.05 -19.08
CA LYS A 139 24.13 -7.96 -19.82
C LYS A 139 24.42 -7.70 -21.30
N ASN A 140 24.56 -8.77 -22.07
CA ASN A 140 24.79 -8.66 -23.52
C ASN A 140 23.49 -8.33 -24.26
N GLY A 141 23.56 -7.41 -25.23
CA GLY A 141 22.45 -7.08 -26.11
C GLY A 141 22.68 -5.77 -26.87
N PRO A 142 21.76 -5.32 -27.74
CA PRO A 142 21.94 -4.12 -28.54
C PRO A 142 22.20 -2.85 -27.71
N LYS A 143 21.59 -2.75 -26.51
CA LYS A 143 21.80 -1.64 -25.56
C LYS A 143 23.19 -1.65 -24.91
N ASN A 144 23.84 -2.82 -24.86
CA ASN A 144 25.11 -3.05 -24.17
C ASN A 144 26.05 -3.84 -25.10
N PRO A 145 26.60 -3.19 -26.15
CA PRO A 145 27.51 -3.85 -27.06
C PRO A 145 28.74 -4.39 -26.33
N VAL A 146 29.27 -5.51 -26.83
CA VAL A 146 30.45 -6.15 -26.24
C VAL A 146 31.63 -5.19 -26.25
N SER A 147 32.25 -5.01 -25.10
CA SER A 147 33.45 -4.19 -24.98
C SER A 147 34.36 -4.69 -23.86
N SER A 148 35.64 -4.36 -23.95
CA SER A 148 36.63 -4.73 -22.95
C SER A 148 36.59 -3.81 -21.73
N VAL A 149 36.95 -4.39 -20.58
CA VAL A 149 37.32 -3.71 -19.32
C VAL A 149 38.55 -4.42 -18.77
N VAL A 150 39.55 -3.66 -18.33
CA VAL A 150 40.69 -4.21 -17.59
C VAL A 150 40.39 -4.10 -16.11
N LEU A 151 40.38 -5.23 -15.40
CA LEU A 151 40.31 -5.27 -13.95
C LEU A 151 41.74 -5.20 -13.38
N PRO A 152 42.09 -4.16 -12.61
CA PRO A 152 43.43 -4.04 -12.06
C PRO A 152 43.65 -4.98 -10.87
N LYS A 153 44.93 -5.25 -10.58
CA LYS A 153 45.35 -5.94 -9.37
C LYS A 153 44.71 -5.32 -8.12
N GLY A 154 44.21 -6.18 -7.25
CA GLY A 154 43.50 -5.79 -6.02
C GLY A 154 42.01 -5.54 -6.20
N PHE A 155 41.45 -5.71 -7.41
CA PHE A 155 40.00 -5.60 -7.63
C PHE A 155 39.24 -6.56 -6.69
N PRO A 156 38.20 -6.10 -5.96
CA PRO A 156 37.51 -6.92 -4.97
C PRO A 156 36.78 -8.15 -5.56
N ALA A 157 36.70 -9.22 -4.78
CA ALA A 157 35.94 -10.42 -5.07
C ALA A 157 35.07 -10.81 -3.86
N ASN A 158 33.93 -11.43 -4.13
CA ASN A 158 32.99 -11.93 -3.09
C ASN A 158 33.27 -13.40 -2.72
N ILE A 159 34.55 -13.79 -2.79
CA ILE A 159 35.05 -15.12 -2.49
C ILE A 159 36.52 -14.99 -2.11
N ASP A 160 36.96 -15.71 -1.08
CA ASP A 160 38.31 -15.53 -0.53
C ASP A 160 39.40 -16.05 -1.45
N GLU A 161 39.26 -17.29 -1.94
CA GLU A 161 40.25 -17.97 -2.78
C GLU A 161 39.53 -18.69 -3.92
N THR A 162 39.90 -18.40 -5.17
CA THR A 162 39.43 -19.12 -6.36
C THR A 162 40.29 -18.83 -7.59
N ILE A 163 40.13 -19.62 -8.64
CA ILE A 163 40.68 -19.33 -9.98
C ILE A 163 39.52 -19.31 -10.95
N ILE A 164 39.29 -18.16 -11.59
CA ILE A 164 38.37 -18.07 -12.71
C ILE A 164 39.17 -18.37 -13.98
N GLU A 165 38.91 -19.53 -14.58
CA GLU A 165 39.60 -19.97 -15.79
C GLU A 165 39.38 -19.02 -16.97
N LYS A 166 40.41 -18.89 -17.81
CA LYS A 166 40.31 -18.28 -19.13
C LYS A 166 39.16 -18.91 -19.91
N ARG A 167 38.25 -18.08 -20.40
CA ARG A 167 37.07 -18.55 -21.14
C ARG A 167 36.62 -17.59 -22.24
N VAL A 168 36.10 -18.16 -23.32
CA VAL A 168 35.51 -17.44 -24.47
C VAL A 168 34.14 -17.97 -24.87
N THR A 169 33.67 -19.03 -24.22
CA THR A 169 32.38 -19.69 -24.48
C THR A 169 31.28 -19.20 -23.54
N GLN A 170 31.64 -18.59 -22.40
CA GLN A 170 30.72 -18.09 -21.40
C GLN A 170 31.12 -16.67 -20.98
N TRP A 171 30.13 -15.79 -20.87
CA TRP A 171 30.33 -14.41 -20.43
C TRP A 171 30.54 -14.28 -18.91
N PRO A 172 31.33 -13.31 -18.45
CA PRO A 172 32.24 -12.49 -19.25
C PRO A 172 33.43 -13.34 -19.74
N HIS A 173 33.96 -13.00 -20.91
CA HIS A 173 35.14 -13.67 -21.46
C HIS A 173 36.38 -13.17 -20.73
N TYR A 174 37.23 -14.08 -20.27
CA TYR A 174 38.50 -13.79 -19.60
C TYR A 174 39.64 -14.04 -20.57
N SER A 175 40.58 -13.10 -20.70
CA SER A 175 41.74 -13.25 -21.58
C SER A 175 42.79 -14.24 -21.04
N GLN A 176 42.84 -14.41 -19.73
CA GLN A 176 43.72 -15.30 -18.96
C GLN A 176 43.02 -15.73 -17.65
N ASP A 177 43.63 -16.65 -16.92
CA ASP A 177 43.12 -17.07 -15.62
C ASP A 177 43.19 -15.91 -14.62
N ALA A 178 42.08 -15.64 -13.93
CA ALA A 178 41.99 -14.65 -12.89
C ALA A 178 42.07 -15.32 -11.52
N VAL A 179 43.23 -15.22 -10.88
CA VAL A 179 43.48 -15.77 -9.55
C VAL A 179 43.00 -14.79 -8.49
N ILE A 180 42.11 -15.25 -7.61
CA ILE A 180 41.63 -14.48 -6.45
C ILE A 180 42.31 -15.01 -5.19
N LYS A 181 42.88 -14.11 -4.39
CA LYS A 181 43.48 -14.40 -3.09
C LYS A 181 43.04 -13.37 -2.06
N ASN A 182 42.70 -13.80 -0.85
CA ASN A 182 42.18 -12.94 0.22
C ASN A 182 41.08 -11.96 -0.26
N GLY A 183 40.12 -12.45 -1.07
CA GLY A 183 39.01 -11.64 -1.56
C GLY A 183 39.39 -10.60 -2.61
N LYS A 184 40.56 -10.72 -3.25
CA LYS A 184 41.08 -9.75 -4.22
C LYS A 184 41.73 -10.42 -5.41
N LEU A 185 41.58 -9.79 -6.56
CA LEU A 185 42.27 -10.18 -7.79
C LEU A 185 43.80 -10.03 -7.63
N PHE A 186 44.53 -11.12 -7.86
CA PHE A 186 45.97 -11.20 -7.62
C PHE A 186 46.80 -10.45 -8.69
N GLU A 187 46.39 -10.52 -9.95
CA GLU A 187 47.02 -9.86 -11.09
C GLU A 187 45.96 -9.28 -12.02
N GLU A 188 46.30 -8.23 -12.78
CA GLU A 188 45.34 -7.63 -13.70
C GLU A 188 44.82 -8.61 -14.76
N VAL A 189 43.57 -8.43 -15.20
CA VAL A 189 42.97 -9.24 -16.26
C VAL A 189 42.05 -8.42 -17.14
N GLU A 190 42.14 -8.63 -18.46
CA GLU A 190 41.19 -8.06 -19.41
C GLU A 190 39.98 -8.99 -19.52
N ILE A 191 38.78 -8.42 -19.33
CA ILE A 191 37.51 -9.13 -19.51
C ILE A 191 36.65 -8.44 -20.56
N LYS A 192 35.86 -9.22 -21.31
CA LYS A 192 34.94 -8.72 -22.34
C LYS A 192 33.51 -9.16 -22.07
N SER A 193 32.58 -8.22 -22.17
CA SER A 193 31.14 -8.50 -22.17
C SER A 193 30.34 -7.24 -22.58
N GLY A 194 29.02 -7.36 -22.68
CA GLY A 194 28.10 -6.23 -22.60
C GLY A 194 27.86 -5.83 -21.14
N TRP A 195 27.96 -4.53 -20.84
CA TRP A 195 27.96 -4.00 -19.48
C TRP A 195 26.83 -3.01 -19.25
N SER A 196 25.89 -3.29 -18.34
CA SER A 196 24.80 -2.35 -18.03
C SER A 196 25.20 -1.16 -17.14
N SER A 197 26.42 -1.16 -16.60
CA SER A 197 26.92 -0.10 -15.71
C SER A 197 28.41 0.15 -15.89
N LYS A 198 28.87 0.17 -17.16
CA LYS A 198 30.29 0.28 -17.51
C LYS A 198 30.96 1.52 -16.94
N SER A 199 30.31 2.68 -17.04
CA SER A 199 30.85 3.96 -16.54
C SER A 199 31.12 3.90 -15.04
N LEU A 200 30.13 3.47 -14.26
CA LEU A 200 30.27 3.30 -12.80
C LEU A 200 31.37 2.31 -12.42
N LEU A 201 31.51 1.20 -13.16
CA LEU A 201 32.61 0.26 -12.94
C LEU A 201 33.98 0.92 -13.17
N ILE A 202 34.11 1.69 -14.26
CA ILE A 202 35.35 2.42 -14.57
C ILE A 202 35.64 3.47 -13.49
N ASP A 203 34.63 4.19 -13.02
CA ASP A 203 34.77 5.21 -11.98
C ASP A 203 35.16 4.57 -10.64
N PHE A 204 34.58 3.41 -10.31
CA PHE A 204 34.96 2.63 -9.13
C PHE A 204 36.43 2.17 -9.19
N ILE A 205 36.89 1.73 -10.36
CA ILE A 205 38.30 1.37 -10.60
C ILE A 205 39.21 2.60 -10.43
N LYS A 206 38.85 3.73 -11.04
CA LYS A 206 39.59 5.00 -10.92
C LYS A 206 39.63 5.51 -9.47
N ASN A 207 38.55 5.30 -8.72
CA ASN A 207 38.43 5.68 -7.32
C ASN A 207 39.08 4.67 -6.35
N LYS A 208 39.97 3.80 -6.83
CA LYS A 208 40.72 2.83 -6.04
C LYS A 208 39.80 1.94 -5.19
N TYR A 209 38.70 1.49 -5.79
CA TYR A 209 37.72 0.58 -5.19
C TYR A 209 36.96 1.15 -3.99
N LYS A 210 36.96 2.48 -3.81
CA LYS A 210 36.01 3.16 -2.91
C LYS A 210 34.65 3.22 -3.59
N ALA A 211 33.59 3.06 -2.79
CA ALA A 211 32.22 3.10 -3.30
C ALA A 211 31.95 4.38 -4.12
N VAL A 212 31.18 4.23 -5.18
CA VAL A 212 30.78 5.30 -6.09
C VAL A 212 29.28 5.49 -6.03
N THR A 213 28.83 6.74 -6.13
CA THR A 213 27.41 7.08 -6.07
C THR A 213 26.79 6.95 -7.45
N ASP A 214 25.66 6.25 -7.56
CA ASP A 214 24.91 6.18 -8.81
C ASP A 214 24.00 7.40 -9.02
N ILE A 215 23.31 7.46 -10.17
CA ILE A 215 22.40 8.57 -10.52
C ILE A 215 21.27 8.75 -9.50
N LYS A 216 20.94 7.70 -8.73
CA LYS A 216 19.91 7.71 -7.70
C LYS A 216 20.46 8.02 -6.30
N GLY A 217 21.73 8.44 -6.19
CA GLY A 217 22.36 8.75 -4.91
C GLY A 217 22.80 7.51 -4.12
N GLN A 218 22.74 6.30 -4.69
CA GLN A 218 23.05 5.06 -3.95
C GLN A 218 24.55 4.74 -4.00
N SER A 219 25.10 4.39 -2.84
CA SER A 219 26.48 3.89 -2.70
C SER A 219 26.61 2.52 -3.38
N SER A 220 27.47 2.43 -4.39
CA SER A 220 27.70 1.24 -5.21
C SER A 220 29.16 0.79 -5.15
N ARG A 221 29.38 -0.51 -4.95
CA ARG A 221 30.69 -1.18 -5.06
C ARG A 221 30.62 -2.33 -6.05
N PHE A 222 31.76 -2.74 -6.60
CA PHE A 222 31.81 -3.85 -7.57
C PHE A 222 32.71 -4.96 -7.07
N VAL A 223 32.30 -6.20 -7.35
CA VAL A 223 33.03 -7.41 -6.95
C VAL A 223 33.01 -8.45 -8.09
N ILE A 224 34.01 -9.32 -8.10
CA ILE A 224 33.98 -10.56 -8.88
C ILE A 224 33.20 -11.61 -8.07
N SER A 225 32.19 -12.22 -8.68
CA SER A 225 31.42 -13.32 -8.08
C SER A 225 32.18 -14.66 -8.17
N PRO A 226 31.77 -15.71 -7.43
CA PRO A 226 32.37 -17.04 -7.56
C PRO A 226 32.33 -17.61 -8.99
N THR A 227 31.38 -17.18 -9.81
CA THR A 227 31.24 -17.63 -11.21
C THR A 227 32.07 -16.78 -12.19
N GLY A 228 32.78 -15.76 -11.71
CA GLY A 228 33.52 -14.80 -12.53
C GLY A 228 32.63 -13.74 -13.19
N ALA A 229 31.38 -13.58 -12.76
CA ALA A 229 30.58 -12.43 -13.18
C ALA A 229 31.00 -11.19 -12.40
N ILE A 230 30.82 -10.01 -12.99
CA ILE A 230 30.99 -8.75 -12.27
C ILE A 230 29.65 -8.36 -11.68
N GLU A 231 29.60 -8.24 -10.36
CA GLU A 231 28.41 -7.87 -9.61
C GLU A 231 28.57 -6.44 -9.09
N VAL A 232 27.52 -5.65 -9.25
CA VAL A 232 27.35 -4.40 -8.52
C VAL A 232 26.58 -4.70 -7.25
N ILE A 233 27.11 -4.21 -6.14
CA ILE A 233 26.49 -4.27 -4.83
C ILE A 233 26.13 -2.84 -4.44
N LYS A 234 24.85 -2.60 -4.20
CA LYS A 234 24.33 -1.30 -3.79
C LYS A 234 23.78 -1.39 -2.39
N GLU A 235 24.11 -0.42 -1.56
CA GLU A 235 23.41 -0.23 -0.29
C GLU A 235 21.96 0.16 -0.58
N ARG A 236 21.03 -0.62 -0.02
CA ARG A 236 19.61 -0.37 -0.23
C ARG A 236 19.18 0.82 0.64
N SER A 237 18.31 1.67 0.10
CA SER A 237 17.62 2.70 0.88
C SER A 237 16.92 2.07 2.09
N THR A 238 16.92 2.79 3.22
CA THR A 238 16.16 2.40 4.42
C THR A 238 14.67 2.37 4.17
N ILE A 239 14.20 3.20 3.23
CA ILE A 239 12.81 3.19 2.78
C ILE A 239 12.70 2.38 1.49
N GLN A 240 11.86 1.35 1.53
CA GLN A 240 11.54 0.50 0.40
C GLN A 240 10.09 0.65 0.02
N SER A 241 9.84 0.71 -1.29
CA SER A 241 8.50 0.64 -1.86
C SER A 241 8.38 -0.59 -2.73
N HIS A 242 7.40 -1.43 -2.42
CA HIS A 242 6.98 -2.53 -3.27
C HIS A 242 5.48 -2.76 -3.09
N VAL A 243 4.69 -1.91 -3.74
CA VAL A 243 3.25 -2.04 -3.84
C VAL A 243 2.90 -2.76 -5.15
N ILE A 244 2.02 -3.75 -5.09
CA ILE A 244 1.48 -4.44 -6.27
C ILE A 244 -0.02 -4.12 -6.42
N SER A 245 -0.53 -4.15 -7.65
CA SER A 245 -1.93 -3.83 -7.94
C SER A 245 -2.91 -4.92 -7.50
N SER A 246 -2.43 -6.15 -7.28
CA SER A 246 -3.24 -7.28 -6.82
C SER A 246 -3.00 -7.50 -5.34
N LEU A 247 -3.92 -7.02 -4.51
CA LEU A 247 -3.79 -7.07 -3.06
C LEU A 247 -4.34 -8.41 -2.54
N GLU A 248 -3.49 -9.18 -1.88
CA GLU A 248 -3.82 -10.49 -1.28
C GLU A 248 -3.43 -10.52 0.20
N ASN A 249 -4.00 -11.46 0.97
CA ASN A 249 -3.70 -11.68 2.39
C ASN A 249 -3.99 -10.48 3.31
N LEU A 250 -4.95 -9.64 2.94
CA LEU A 250 -5.40 -8.48 3.72
C LEU A 250 -6.78 -8.70 4.35
N GLY A 251 -7.16 -9.97 4.53
CA GLY A 251 -8.42 -10.39 5.13
C GLY A 251 -9.59 -10.40 4.15
N GLY A 252 -10.77 -10.65 4.71
CA GLY A 252 -12.04 -10.68 3.99
C GLY A 252 -13.22 -10.52 4.96
N PRO A 253 -14.46 -10.46 4.45
CA PRO A 253 -15.65 -10.17 5.26
C PRO A 253 -15.83 -11.10 6.46
N GLN A 254 -15.49 -12.39 6.32
CA GLN A 254 -15.62 -13.36 7.41
C GLN A 254 -14.64 -13.08 8.54
N LYS A 255 -13.38 -12.75 8.22
CA LYS A 255 -12.35 -12.41 9.20
C LYS A 255 -12.71 -11.11 9.92
N ALA A 256 -13.14 -10.10 9.16
CA ALA A 256 -13.55 -8.81 9.70
C ALA A 256 -14.78 -8.94 10.62
N GLY A 257 -15.76 -9.78 10.25
CA GLY A 257 -16.90 -10.09 11.11
C GLY A 257 -16.50 -10.82 12.41
N ALA A 258 -15.55 -11.77 12.33
CA ALA A 258 -15.02 -12.45 13.51
C ALA A 258 -14.27 -11.50 14.46
N GLU A 259 -13.50 -10.54 13.92
CA GLU A 259 -12.82 -9.51 14.69
C GLU A 259 -13.82 -8.63 15.46
N ILE A 260 -14.84 -8.10 14.79
CA ILE A 260 -15.89 -7.29 15.45
C ILE A 260 -16.58 -8.09 16.55
N LYS A 261 -16.89 -9.37 16.30
CA LYS A 261 -17.51 -10.24 17.29
C LYS A 261 -16.59 -10.49 18.50
N SER A 262 -15.28 -10.57 18.30
CA SER A 262 -14.31 -10.72 19.38
C SER A 262 -14.21 -9.47 20.27
N LEU A 263 -14.58 -8.31 19.74
CA LEU A 263 -14.78 -7.07 20.50
C LEU A 263 -16.15 -7.01 21.17
N GLU A 264 -16.96 -8.07 21.06
CA GLU A 264 -18.34 -8.13 21.56
C GLU A 264 -19.25 -7.04 20.98
N VAL A 265 -18.88 -6.48 19.82
CA VAL A 265 -19.69 -5.50 19.07
C VAL A 265 -20.57 -6.25 18.07
N VAL A 266 -21.81 -5.80 17.93
CA VAL A 266 -22.78 -6.39 16.98
C VAL A 266 -22.92 -5.45 15.79
N PHE A 267 -22.61 -5.97 14.60
CA PHE A 267 -22.78 -5.26 13.34
C PHE A 267 -23.29 -6.27 12.30
N ASP A 268 -24.48 -6.03 11.78
CA ASP A 268 -25.22 -6.99 10.93
C ASP A 268 -24.85 -6.88 9.44
N ASP A 269 -23.84 -6.08 9.10
CA ASP A 269 -23.38 -5.81 7.73
C ASP A 269 -21.89 -6.21 7.56
N TYR A 270 -21.26 -5.82 6.45
CA TYR A 270 -19.92 -6.27 6.06
C TYR A 270 -18.83 -5.24 6.41
N PRO A 271 -18.15 -5.37 7.56
CA PRO A 271 -17.03 -4.49 7.89
C PRO A 271 -15.85 -4.75 6.95
N LYS A 272 -15.12 -3.69 6.58
CA LYS A 272 -13.79 -3.87 5.96
C LYS A 272 -12.80 -4.44 6.99
N PRO A 273 -11.82 -5.26 6.60
CA PRO A 273 -10.78 -5.76 7.50
C PRO A 273 -9.86 -4.65 7.99
N VAL A 274 -9.38 -4.75 9.23
CA VAL A 274 -8.42 -3.80 9.80
C VAL A 274 -7.10 -3.84 9.04
N GLU A 275 -6.61 -5.02 8.67
CA GLU A 275 -5.31 -5.17 8.02
C GLU A 275 -5.27 -4.49 6.65
N LEU A 276 -6.38 -4.54 5.89
CA LEU A 276 -6.52 -3.80 4.64
C LEU A 276 -6.34 -2.30 4.88
N VAL A 277 -7.06 -1.73 5.84
CA VAL A 277 -6.99 -0.28 6.11
C VAL A 277 -5.63 0.10 6.68
N GLN A 278 -5.02 -0.73 7.53
CA GLN A 278 -3.66 -0.53 8.02
C GLN A 278 -2.65 -0.50 6.87
N TYR A 279 -2.77 -1.41 5.90
CA TYR A 279 -1.89 -1.46 4.75
C TYR A 279 -2.00 -0.20 3.90
N LEU A 280 -3.22 0.28 3.64
CA LEU A 280 -3.46 1.55 2.93
C LEU A 280 -2.89 2.75 3.70
N CYS A 281 -3.12 2.84 5.02
CA CYS A 281 -2.58 3.92 5.85
C CYS A 281 -1.03 3.92 5.87
N LYS A 282 -0.40 2.74 5.87
CA LYS A 282 1.07 2.60 5.83
C LYS A 282 1.66 3.07 4.48
N MET A 283 0.85 3.26 3.43
CA MET A 283 1.34 3.82 2.17
C MET A 283 1.79 5.29 2.28
N ILE A 284 1.45 5.97 3.38
CA ILE A 284 1.91 7.32 3.69
C ILE A 284 3.12 7.28 4.61
N TYR A 285 4.08 8.17 4.36
CA TYR A 285 5.37 8.24 5.10
C TYR A 285 5.22 8.64 6.55
N ARG A 286 4.27 9.52 6.82
CA ARG A 286 4.13 10.17 8.11
C ARG A 286 3.39 9.25 9.07
N SER A 287 3.68 9.45 10.34
CA SER A 287 3.03 8.76 11.44
C SER A 287 2.25 9.72 12.33
N ASP A 288 2.02 10.95 11.88
CA ASP A 288 1.27 12.01 12.59
C ASP A 288 0.11 12.59 11.76
N ASP A 289 -0.30 11.89 10.70
CA ASP A 289 -1.34 12.32 9.77
C ASP A 289 -2.75 12.33 10.38
N ILE A 290 -3.66 13.04 9.70
CA ILE A 290 -5.10 12.97 9.96
C ILE A 290 -5.73 12.07 8.91
N ILE A 291 -6.36 10.98 9.36
CA ILE A 291 -7.08 10.04 8.51
C ILE A 291 -8.58 10.34 8.60
N LEU A 292 -9.19 10.75 7.49
CA LEU A 292 -10.61 11.04 7.38
C LEU A 292 -11.33 9.86 6.71
N ASP A 293 -12.39 9.39 7.34
CA ASP A 293 -13.33 8.43 6.75
C ASP A 293 -14.75 9.00 6.90
N PHE A 294 -15.30 9.48 5.78
CA PHE A 294 -16.63 10.09 5.74
C PHE A 294 -17.75 9.11 5.35
N PHE A 295 -17.43 7.81 5.25
CA PHE A 295 -18.38 6.70 5.15
C PHE A 295 -17.98 5.63 6.19
N SER A 296 -17.81 6.05 7.44
CA SER A 296 -17.08 5.25 8.42
C SER A 296 -17.73 3.93 8.81
N GLY A 297 -19.06 3.78 8.65
CA GLY A 297 -19.79 2.54 8.92
C GLY A 297 -19.53 2.01 10.32
N SER A 298 -18.95 0.82 10.41
CA SER A 298 -18.55 0.21 11.68
C SER A 298 -17.26 0.79 12.29
N ALA A 299 -16.68 1.85 11.72
CA ALA A 299 -15.45 2.52 12.16
C ALA A 299 -14.17 1.65 12.12
N THR A 300 -14.00 0.83 11.08
CA THR A 300 -12.75 0.06 10.86
C THR A 300 -11.53 0.97 10.80
N THR A 301 -11.65 2.14 10.16
CA THR A 301 -10.53 3.06 9.96
C THR A 301 -9.97 3.58 11.27
N ALA A 302 -10.82 3.94 12.23
CA ALA A 302 -10.36 4.33 13.57
C ALA A 302 -9.67 3.18 14.31
N HIS A 303 -10.17 1.95 14.19
CA HIS A 303 -9.51 0.76 14.73
C HIS A 303 -8.10 0.60 14.14
N ALA A 304 -7.97 0.61 12.82
CA ALA A 304 -6.69 0.48 12.12
C ALA A 304 -5.69 1.57 12.52
N VAL A 305 -6.13 2.82 12.66
CA VAL A 305 -5.28 3.94 13.07
C VAL A 305 -4.72 3.75 14.49
N MET A 306 -5.57 3.38 15.46
CA MET A 306 -5.12 3.12 16.83
C MET A 306 -4.15 1.93 16.88
N GLN A 307 -4.44 0.87 16.13
CA GLN A 307 -3.59 -0.31 16.04
C GLN A 307 -2.22 0.04 15.43
N LEU A 308 -2.17 0.86 14.38
CA LEU A 308 -0.92 1.34 13.80
C LEU A 308 -0.08 2.16 14.79
N ASN A 309 -0.69 3.12 15.48
CA ASN A 309 0.01 3.91 16.49
C ASN A 309 0.58 3.03 17.62
N ALA A 310 -0.11 1.95 17.99
CA ALA A 310 0.39 0.96 18.94
C ALA A 310 1.54 0.11 18.38
N GLU A 311 1.60 -0.14 17.07
CA GLU A 311 2.67 -0.91 16.40
C GLU A 311 3.95 -0.11 16.22
N ASP A 312 3.84 1.14 15.78
CA ASP A 312 4.97 1.95 15.32
C ASP A 312 5.25 3.19 16.18
N ASN A 313 4.58 3.33 17.33
CA ASN A 313 4.65 4.51 18.20
C ASN A 313 4.31 5.82 17.45
N GLY A 314 3.41 5.72 16.46
CA GLY A 314 2.84 6.84 15.75
C GLY A 314 1.87 7.66 16.60
N ASN A 315 1.48 8.81 16.04
CA ASN A 315 0.54 9.78 16.59
C ASN A 315 -0.51 10.19 15.52
N ARG A 316 -0.91 9.24 14.68
CA ARG A 316 -1.95 9.45 13.66
C ARG A 316 -3.28 9.74 14.35
N LYS A 317 -4.06 10.64 13.79
CA LYS A 317 -5.40 11.01 14.27
C LYS A 317 -6.43 10.55 13.27
N PHE A 318 -7.66 10.37 13.73
CA PHE A 318 -8.76 9.97 12.86
C PHE A 318 -9.96 10.92 13.00
N ILE A 319 -10.70 11.12 11.91
CA ILE A 319 -11.99 11.81 11.88
C ILE A 319 -12.98 10.88 11.18
N MET A 320 -13.96 10.37 11.92
CA MET A 320 -14.99 9.46 11.38
C MET A 320 -16.29 10.24 11.24
N VAL A 321 -16.89 10.21 10.04
CA VAL A 321 -18.24 10.74 9.80
C VAL A 321 -19.16 9.56 9.48
N GLN A 322 -20.29 9.51 10.17
CA GLN A 322 -21.32 8.50 9.97
C GLN A 322 -22.69 9.16 10.10
N LEU A 323 -23.55 8.94 9.10
CA LEU A 323 -24.95 9.35 9.21
C LEU A 323 -25.61 8.60 10.38
N PRO A 324 -26.52 9.25 11.14
CA PRO A 324 -27.28 8.59 12.20
C PRO A 324 -28.38 7.68 11.63
N GLU A 325 -28.00 6.82 10.68
CA GLU A 325 -28.85 5.84 10.04
C GLU A 325 -29.36 4.85 11.09
N ALA A 326 -30.67 4.67 11.13
CA ALA A 326 -31.32 3.76 12.06
C ALA A 326 -30.99 2.31 11.68
N THR A 327 -30.65 1.49 12.67
CA THR A 327 -30.52 0.04 12.49
C THR A 327 -31.90 -0.58 12.31
N ASP A 328 -32.01 -1.64 11.50
CA ASP A 328 -33.27 -2.41 11.37
C ASP A 328 -33.73 -2.91 12.75
N GLU A 329 -34.99 -2.66 13.14
CA GLU A 329 -35.56 -3.07 14.42
C GLU A 329 -35.47 -4.59 14.68
N LYS A 330 -35.33 -5.39 13.62
CA LYS A 330 -35.19 -6.86 13.71
C LYS A 330 -33.75 -7.32 13.81
N SER A 331 -32.78 -6.43 13.56
CA SER A 331 -31.35 -6.72 13.57
C SER A 331 -30.85 -7.07 14.98
N GLU A 332 -29.73 -7.79 15.07
CA GLU A 332 -29.12 -8.09 16.36
C GLU A 332 -28.52 -6.82 16.99
N ALA A 333 -28.04 -5.88 16.18
CA ALA A 333 -27.55 -4.59 16.66
C ALA A 333 -28.65 -3.79 17.38
N TYR A 334 -29.87 -3.75 16.83
CA TYR A 334 -30.99 -3.07 17.49
C TYR A 334 -31.39 -3.76 18.80
N LYS A 335 -31.43 -5.10 18.82
CA LYS A 335 -31.70 -5.88 20.04
C LYS A 335 -30.62 -5.68 21.11
N ALA A 336 -29.38 -5.45 20.69
CA ALA A 336 -28.25 -5.11 21.57
C ALA A 336 -28.28 -3.65 22.07
N GLY A 337 -29.26 -2.85 21.63
CA GLY A 337 -29.48 -1.47 22.08
C GLY A 337 -28.80 -0.39 21.23
N TYR A 338 -28.19 -0.76 20.11
CA TYR A 338 -27.65 0.21 19.15
C TYR A 338 -28.78 0.64 18.22
N LYS A 339 -29.27 1.88 18.35
CA LYS A 339 -30.36 2.42 17.53
C LYS A 339 -29.87 2.93 16.18
N THR A 340 -28.60 3.30 16.09
CA THR A 340 -28.00 3.84 14.86
C THR A 340 -26.65 3.20 14.57
N ILE A 341 -26.26 3.19 13.28
CA ILE A 341 -24.93 2.70 12.87
C ILE A 341 -23.81 3.49 13.57
N ALA A 342 -23.99 4.81 13.75
CA ALA A 342 -23.05 5.65 14.49
C ALA A 342 -22.85 5.20 15.95
N GLU A 343 -23.85 4.58 16.60
CA GLU A 343 -23.69 4.01 17.94
C GLU A 343 -22.81 2.77 17.95
N ILE A 344 -22.95 1.91 16.93
CA ILE A 344 -22.09 0.74 16.73
C ILE A 344 -20.64 1.18 16.54
N GLY A 345 -20.40 2.14 15.65
CA GLY A 345 -19.05 2.69 15.40
C GLY A 345 -18.40 3.26 16.66
N LYS A 346 -19.12 4.07 17.45
CA LYS A 346 -18.62 4.59 18.75
C LYS A 346 -18.22 3.48 19.71
N GLU A 347 -19.02 2.43 19.78
CA GLU A 347 -18.74 1.31 20.68
C GLU A 347 -17.55 0.48 20.20
N ARG A 348 -17.42 0.24 18.89
CA ARG A 348 -16.22 -0.41 18.33
C ARG A 348 -14.96 0.38 18.65
N ILE A 349 -14.95 1.69 18.44
CA ILE A 349 -13.77 2.53 18.73
C ILE A 349 -13.35 2.36 20.20
N ARG A 350 -14.31 2.45 21.13
CA ARG A 350 -14.03 2.29 22.57
C ARG A 350 -13.44 0.91 22.90
N ARG A 351 -14.05 -0.16 22.40
CA ARG A 351 -13.63 -1.54 22.72
C ARG A 351 -12.33 -1.93 22.04
N ALA A 352 -12.15 -1.52 20.79
CA ALA A 352 -10.89 -1.70 20.07
C ALA A 352 -9.74 -1.00 20.79
N GLY A 353 -9.91 0.28 21.16
CA GLY A 353 -8.88 1.02 21.90
C GLY A 353 -8.46 0.34 23.20
N ASN A 354 -9.44 -0.08 24.02
CA ASN A 354 -9.16 -0.81 25.25
C ASN A 354 -8.42 -2.13 25.00
N LYS A 355 -8.87 -2.91 24.02
CA LYS A 355 -8.26 -4.19 23.66
C LYS A 355 -6.83 -4.02 23.15
N ILE A 356 -6.56 -3.00 22.34
CA ILE A 356 -5.20 -2.70 21.85
C ILE A 356 -4.25 -2.43 23.00
N VAL A 357 -4.68 -1.63 23.98
CA VAL A 357 -3.87 -1.35 25.17
C VAL A 357 -3.62 -2.62 25.98
N GLU A 358 -4.63 -3.47 26.17
CA GLU A 358 -4.52 -4.75 26.86
C GLU A 358 -3.55 -5.71 26.14
N ASP A 359 -3.68 -5.86 24.83
CA ASP A 359 -2.90 -6.81 24.03
C ASP A 359 -1.42 -6.38 23.85
N ASN A 360 -1.07 -5.13 24.19
CA ASN A 360 0.27 -4.54 23.94
C ASN A 360 0.94 -4.00 25.22
N GLN A 361 0.60 -4.54 26.39
CA GLN A 361 1.16 -4.14 27.70
C GLN A 361 2.69 -4.26 27.79
N ASP A 362 3.32 -5.05 26.93
CA ASP A 362 4.77 -5.22 26.84
C ASP A 362 5.50 -4.03 26.22
N LYS A 363 4.77 -3.11 25.54
CA LYS A 363 5.37 -1.94 24.89
C LYS A 363 5.49 -0.76 25.84
N VAL A 364 6.71 -0.22 25.95
CA VAL A 364 7.07 0.89 26.86
C VAL A 364 6.20 2.16 26.69
N TYR A 365 5.64 2.37 25.50
CA TYR A 365 4.85 3.55 25.15
C TYR A 365 3.33 3.33 25.17
N ILE A 366 2.85 2.13 25.48
CA ILE A 366 1.44 1.79 25.35
C ILE A 366 0.53 2.61 26.27
N ASP A 367 1.01 2.95 27.48
CA ASP A 367 0.29 3.79 28.45
C ASP A 367 0.05 5.23 27.93
N LYS A 368 0.75 5.64 26.87
CA LYS A 368 0.61 6.95 26.23
C LYS A 368 -0.16 6.90 24.91
N LEU A 369 -0.63 5.72 24.49
CA LEU A 369 -1.43 5.58 23.27
C LEU A 369 -2.74 6.37 23.43
N ASP A 370 -2.99 7.32 22.53
CA ASP A 370 -4.26 8.03 22.49
C ASP A 370 -5.34 7.15 21.84
N ILE A 371 -6.18 6.55 22.69
CA ILE A 371 -7.38 5.81 22.31
C ILE A 371 -8.66 6.65 22.49
N GLY A 372 -8.52 7.92 22.86
CA GLY A 372 -9.61 8.83 23.14
C GLY A 372 -10.25 9.36 21.86
N PHE A 373 -11.54 9.70 21.94
CA PHE A 373 -12.23 10.40 20.86
C PHE A 373 -13.33 11.31 21.42
N ARG A 374 -13.73 12.30 20.62
CA ARG A 374 -14.85 13.19 20.90
C ARG A 374 -15.95 12.97 19.87
N VAL A 375 -17.19 13.08 20.30
CA VAL A 375 -18.37 12.89 19.45
C VAL A 375 -19.05 14.23 19.26
N TYR A 376 -19.27 14.60 18.00
CA TYR A 376 -20.02 15.79 17.59
C TYR A 376 -21.23 15.37 16.77
N LYS A 377 -22.24 16.24 16.70
CA LYS A 377 -23.42 16.07 15.87
C LYS A 377 -23.70 17.38 15.15
N THR A 378 -24.21 17.31 13.93
CA THR A 378 -24.73 18.47 13.21
C THR A 378 -26.04 18.93 13.85
N ASP A 379 -26.15 20.22 14.13
CA ASP A 379 -27.38 20.84 14.63
C ASP A 379 -28.27 21.26 13.45
N SER A 380 -29.56 21.45 13.71
CA SER A 380 -30.56 21.89 12.72
C SER A 380 -30.65 23.41 12.59
N SER A 381 -29.53 24.11 12.82
CA SER A 381 -29.46 25.58 12.95
C SER A 381 -30.01 26.35 11.74
#